data_AF-A0A2H0Y4Z0-F1
#
_entry.id   AF-A0A2H0Y4Z0-F1
#
_cell.length_a   1.000
_cell.length_b   1.000
_cell.length_c   1.000
_cell.angle_alpha   90.00
_cell.angle_beta   90.00
_cell.angle_gamma   90.00
#
_symmetry.space_group_name_H-M   'P 1'
#
loop_
_entity.id
_entity.type
_entity.pdbx_description
1 polymer ?
#
loop_
_entity_poly.entity_id
_entity_poly.type
_entity_poly.pdbx_seq_one_letter_code
_entity_poly.pdbx_strand_id
1 'polypeptide(L)'
;MDYYPRHHGQHRFLSKLASHFKQLSISQRFTGGGAFLILVASLFVPWLQVDNHNYFSFQNITYLFGCLVILGGLFSFLLGLFEFLQWKKMRLPFPEGKIHLVIGISTIVLALLTLSVYNSLYLFTSQAEVKSGVLLAISGGILLILGSYFSTIENKRASVQKSMLVYSEDDHRLFQCLEKKEEEKGVPPSKEQTKLF
;
A
#
# COMPACT_ATOMS: atom_id res chain seq x y z
N MET A 1 -12.72 -39.55 -31.69
CA MET A 1 -11.54 -38.64 -31.75
C MET A 1 -12.04 -37.32 -31.18
N ASP A 2 -11.97 -37.20 -29.85
CA ASP A 2 -12.70 -36.17 -29.11
C ASP A 2 -11.89 -34.87 -29.01
N TYR A 3 -12.43 -33.82 -29.62
CA TYR A 3 -11.94 -32.45 -29.52
C TYR A 3 -12.35 -31.86 -28.17
N TYR A 4 -11.41 -31.72 -27.24
CA TYR A 4 -11.61 -30.91 -26.03
C TYR A 4 -11.46 -29.42 -26.37
N PRO A 5 -12.47 -28.55 -26.13
CA PRO A 5 -12.28 -27.11 -26.18
C PRO A 5 -11.58 -26.67 -24.89
N ARG A 6 -10.30 -26.32 -24.99
CA ARG A 6 -9.46 -25.84 -23.87
C ARG A 6 -9.05 -24.38 -24.16
N HIS A 7 -9.16 -23.50 -23.16
CA HIS A 7 -8.63 -22.11 -23.08
C HIS A 7 -9.54 -20.86 -23.22
N HIS A 8 -10.87 -20.93 -23.04
CA HIS A 8 -11.66 -19.68 -22.91
C HIS A 8 -11.69 -19.04 -21.51
N GLY A 9 -11.15 -19.71 -20.47
CA GLY A 9 -11.17 -19.21 -19.09
C GLY A 9 -10.11 -18.14 -18.76
N GLN A 10 -8.93 -18.20 -19.39
CA GLN A 10 -7.77 -17.36 -18.97
C GLN A 10 -7.90 -15.88 -19.36
N HIS A 11 -8.47 -15.57 -20.54
CA HIS A 11 -8.64 -14.19 -20.97
C HIS A 11 -9.67 -13.40 -20.13
N ARG A 12 -10.70 -14.06 -19.59
CA ARG A 12 -11.65 -13.41 -18.67
C ARG A 12 -11.05 -13.07 -17.31
N PHE A 13 -10.13 -13.90 -16.82
CA PHE A 13 -9.51 -13.67 -15.52
C PHE A 13 -8.55 -12.49 -15.56
N LEU A 14 -7.66 -12.44 -16.58
CA LEU A 14 -6.70 -11.35 -16.73
C LEU A 14 -7.37 -9.98 -16.99
N SER A 15 -8.44 -9.95 -17.79
CA SER A 15 -9.20 -8.71 -18.04
C SER A 15 -9.89 -8.19 -16.78
N LYS A 16 -10.47 -9.08 -15.94
CA LYS A 16 -11.04 -8.72 -14.64
C LYS A 16 -10.00 -8.22 -13.63
N LEU A 17 -8.80 -8.81 -13.65
CA LEU A 17 -7.67 -8.36 -12.83
C LEU A 17 -7.21 -6.96 -13.24
N ALA A 18 -7.06 -6.73 -14.54
CA ALA A 18 -6.67 -5.42 -15.06
C ALA A 18 -7.69 -4.32 -14.73
N SER A 19 -8.99 -4.62 -14.78
CA SER A 19 -10.04 -3.66 -14.41
C SER A 19 -10.04 -3.37 -12.91
N HIS A 20 -9.85 -4.37 -12.05
CA HIS A 20 -9.71 -4.16 -10.60
C HIS A 20 -8.45 -3.37 -10.26
N PHE A 21 -7.35 -3.63 -10.95
CA PHE A 21 -6.11 -2.88 -10.72
C PHE A 21 -6.26 -1.39 -11.03
N LYS A 22 -7.04 -1.06 -12.08
CA LYS A 22 -7.41 0.32 -12.41
C LYS A 22 -8.34 0.98 -11.40
N GLN A 23 -9.02 0.22 -10.56
CA GLN A 23 -9.91 0.74 -9.51
C GLN A 23 -9.19 0.93 -8.17
N LEU A 24 -8.01 0.33 -7.99
CA LEU A 24 -7.19 0.52 -6.79
C LEU A 24 -6.71 1.96 -6.68
N SER A 25 -6.67 2.47 -5.45
CA SER A 25 -6.09 3.78 -5.16
C SER A 25 -4.61 3.79 -5.50
N ILE A 26 -4.07 4.98 -5.74
CA ILE A 26 -2.65 5.15 -6.05
C ILE A 26 -1.79 4.56 -4.92
N SER A 27 -2.19 4.81 -3.67
CA SER A 27 -1.56 4.22 -2.49
C SER A 27 -1.50 2.69 -2.54
N GLN A 28 -2.59 2.03 -2.90
CA GLN A 28 -2.67 0.56 -2.98
C GLN A 28 -1.81 -0.03 -4.10
N ARG A 29 -1.70 0.68 -5.24
CA ARG A 29 -0.81 0.26 -6.32
C ARG A 29 0.66 0.33 -5.93
N PHE A 30 1.05 1.41 -5.25
CA PHE A 30 2.43 1.59 -4.78
C PHE A 30 2.78 0.60 -3.68
N THR A 31 1.90 0.39 -2.70
CA THR A 31 2.13 -0.58 -1.62
C THR A 31 2.16 -2.02 -2.14
N GLY A 32 1.16 -2.43 -2.94
CA GLY A 32 1.10 -3.77 -3.52
C GLY A 32 2.26 -4.05 -4.49
N GLY A 33 2.56 -3.09 -5.36
CA GLY A 33 3.70 -3.18 -6.29
C GLY A 33 5.04 -3.24 -5.55
N GLY A 34 5.24 -2.41 -4.53
CA GLY A 34 6.44 -2.43 -3.70
C GLY A 34 6.62 -3.74 -2.95
N ALA A 35 5.57 -4.23 -2.28
CA ALA A 35 5.60 -5.51 -1.56
C ALA A 35 5.89 -6.70 -2.50
N PHE A 36 5.25 -6.73 -3.68
CA PHE A 36 5.51 -7.74 -4.69
C PHE A 36 6.96 -7.69 -5.18
N LEU A 37 7.48 -6.50 -5.43
CA LEU A 37 8.84 -6.32 -5.93
C LEU A 37 9.89 -6.74 -4.87
N ILE A 38 9.65 -6.48 -3.58
CA ILE A 38 10.46 -7.01 -2.48
C ILE A 38 10.42 -8.54 -2.46
N LEU A 39 9.23 -9.16 -2.58
CA LEU A 39 9.10 -10.61 -2.60
C LEU A 39 9.83 -11.24 -3.78
N VAL A 40 9.67 -10.69 -4.98
CA VAL A 40 10.35 -11.16 -6.19
C VAL A 40 11.86 -11.04 -6.04
N ALA A 41 12.32 -9.88 -5.59
CA ALA A 41 13.73 -9.63 -5.32
C ALA A 41 14.29 -10.62 -4.30
N SER A 42 13.53 -10.96 -3.27
CA SER A 42 14.00 -11.78 -2.15
C SER A 42 13.96 -13.29 -2.41
N LEU A 43 13.01 -13.76 -3.22
CA LEU A 43 12.81 -15.19 -3.46
C LEU A 43 13.47 -15.69 -4.75
N PHE A 44 13.51 -14.86 -5.79
CA PHE A 44 13.86 -15.33 -7.14
C PHE A 44 15.13 -14.69 -7.70
N VAL A 45 15.59 -13.60 -7.11
CA VAL A 45 16.78 -12.90 -7.58
C VAL A 45 17.89 -13.12 -6.57
N PRO A 46 19.07 -13.62 -6.97
CA PRO A 46 20.19 -13.74 -6.05
C PRO A 46 20.57 -12.34 -5.55
N TRP A 47 20.78 -12.23 -4.24
CA TRP A 47 21.24 -10.99 -3.62
C TRP A 47 22.74 -10.84 -3.75
N LEU A 48 23.45 -11.97 -3.65
CA LEU A 48 24.89 -12.09 -3.68
C LEU A 48 25.27 -13.31 -4.52
N GLN A 49 26.30 -13.16 -5.34
CA GLN A 49 27.01 -14.30 -5.92
C GLN A 49 28.37 -14.37 -5.24
N VAL A 50 28.64 -15.49 -4.57
CA VAL A 50 29.98 -15.80 -4.08
C VAL A 50 30.23 -17.28 -4.32
N ASP A 51 31.29 -17.59 -5.04
CA ASP A 51 31.70 -18.94 -5.39
C ASP A 51 32.24 -19.66 -4.14
N ASN A 52 31.37 -20.24 -3.31
CA ASN A 52 31.74 -21.37 -2.44
C ASN A 52 30.56 -22.01 -1.70
N HIS A 53 30.61 -23.34 -1.53
CA HIS A 53 29.54 -24.21 -1.01
C HIS A 53 29.11 -24.03 0.46
N ASN A 54 29.49 -22.95 1.15
CA ASN A 54 29.27 -22.78 2.60
C ASN A 54 28.15 -21.77 2.99
N TYR A 55 27.33 -21.29 2.05
CA TYR A 55 26.36 -20.21 2.30
C TYR A 55 25.05 -20.60 3.03
N PHE A 56 24.74 -21.89 3.16
CA PHE A 56 23.57 -22.32 3.94
C PHE A 56 23.84 -22.47 5.44
N SER A 57 24.95 -21.93 5.93
CA SER A 57 25.15 -21.78 7.36
C SER A 57 24.36 -20.57 7.87
N PHE A 58 23.41 -20.80 8.77
CA PHE A 58 22.70 -19.76 9.55
C PHE A 58 23.63 -18.80 10.31
N GLN A 59 24.95 -19.07 10.35
CA GLN A 59 25.95 -18.20 10.96
C GLN A 59 26.25 -16.94 10.14
N ASN A 60 25.86 -16.86 8.86
CA ASN A 60 26.09 -15.66 8.05
C ASN A 60 25.02 -14.60 8.33
N ILE A 61 25.41 -13.49 8.95
CA ILE A 61 24.51 -12.38 9.33
C ILE A 61 23.72 -11.81 8.14
N THR A 62 24.27 -11.89 6.93
CA THR A 62 23.61 -11.43 5.71
C THR A 62 22.43 -12.32 5.31
N TYR A 63 22.49 -13.63 5.61
CA TYR A 63 21.37 -14.54 5.40
C TYR A 63 20.20 -14.19 6.33
N LEU A 64 20.50 -13.84 7.59
CA LEU A 64 19.49 -13.37 8.54
C LEU A 64 18.79 -12.09 8.04
N PHE A 65 19.56 -11.14 7.50
CA PHE A 65 18.98 -9.91 6.91
C PHE A 65 18.07 -10.21 5.73
N GLY A 66 18.47 -11.12 4.83
CA GLY A 66 17.61 -11.57 3.74
C GLY A 66 16.31 -12.20 4.24
N CYS A 67 16.37 -13.05 5.26
CA CYS A 67 15.18 -13.66 5.87
C CYS A 67 14.23 -12.62 6.47
N LEU A 68 14.77 -11.61 7.16
CA LEU A 68 13.97 -10.51 7.73
C LEU A 68 13.27 -9.69 6.62
N VAL A 69 13.97 -9.42 5.51
CA VAL A 69 13.37 -8.75 4.36
C VAL A 69 12.26 -9.60 3.74
N ILE A 70 12.46 -10.91 3.57
CA ILE A 70 11.42 -11.82 3.06
C ILE A 70 10.19 -11.79 3.96
N LEU A 71 10.38 -11.93 5.27
CA LEU A 71 9.27 -11.93 6.24
C LEU A 71 8.52 -10.60 6.22
N GLY A 72 9.24 -9.47 6.19
CA GLY A 72 8.64 -8.14 6.08
C GLY A 72 7.87 -7.95 4.77
N GLY A 73 8.46 -8.35 3.65
CA GLY A 73 7.83 -8.29 2.32
C GLY A 73 6.57 -9.17 2.24
N LEU A 74 6.65 -10.41 2.75
CA LEU A 74 5.53 -11.34 2.81
C LEU A 74 4.40 -10.80 3.69
N PHE A 75 4.73 -10.29 4.86
CA PHE A 75 3.74 -9.68 5.76
C PHE A 75 3.05 -8.47 5.12
N SER A 76 3.83 -7.57 4.50
CA SER A 76 3.31 -6.41 3.76
C SER A 76 2.41 -6.83 2.60
N PHE A 77 2.80 -7.86 1.85
CA PHE A 77 2.03 -8.39 0.73
C PHE A 77 0.72 -9.04 1.19
N LEU A 78 0.76 -9.84 2.26
CA LEU A 78 -0.43 -10.47 2.84
C LEU A 78 -1.42 -9.41 3.34
N LEU A 79 -0.95 -8.35 4.00
CA LEU A 79 -1.80 -7.23 4.42
C LEU A 79 -2.50 -6.57 3.22
N GLY A 80 -1.73 -6.23 2.17
CA GLY A 80 -2.30 -5.66 0.95
C GLY A 80 -3.27 -6.63 0.23
N LEU A 81 -2.99 -7.93 0.25
CA LEU A 81 -3.85 -8.95 -0.34
C LEU A 81 -5.18 -9.11 0.43
N PHE A 82 -5.15 -9.02 1.76
CA PHE A 82 -6.37 -9.05 2.57
C PHE A 82 -7.29 -7.88 2.26
N GLU A 83 -6.74 -6.68 2.09
CA GLU A 83 -7.50 -5.51 1.63
C GLU A 83 -8.07 -5.73 0.22
N PHE A 84 -7.26 -6.26 -0.70
CA PHE A 84 -7.66 -6.52 -2.07
C PHE A 84 -8.82 -7.52 -2.17
N LEU A 85 -8.78 -8.58 -1.36
CA LEU A 85 -9.81 -9.62 -1.31
C LEU A 85 -11.10 -9.17 -0.61
N GLN A 86 -11.17 -7.93 -0.12
CA GLN A 86 -12.26 -7.42 0.73
C GLN A 86 -12.60 -8.35 1.90
N TRP A 87 -11.64 -9.17 2.33
CA TRP A 87 -11.84 -10.00 3.49
C TRP A 87 -12.00 -9.09 4.70
N LYS A 88 -12.89 -9.48 5.64
CA LYS A 88 -13.27 -8.68 6.83
C LYS A 88 -12.09 -7.84 7.30
N LYS A 89 -12.22 -6.51 7.18
CA LYS A 89 -11.13 -5.57 7.47
C LYS A 89 -10.57 -5.87 8.85
N MET A 90 -9.38 -6.47 8.90
CA MET A 90 -8.74 -6.78 10.17
C MET A 90 -8.40 -5.45 10.83
N ARG A 91 -9.02 -5.18 11.98
CA ARG A 91 -8.69 -4.00 12.77
C ARG A 91 -7.34 -4.24 13.44
N LEU A 92 -6.27 -3.88 12.75
CA LEU A 92 -4.95 -3.85 13.35
C LEU A 92 -4.87 -2.71 14.37
N PRO A 93 -4.10 -2.89 15.46
CA PRO A 93 -3.90 -1.84 16.46
C PRO A 93 -3.13 -0.62 15.90
N PHE A 94 -2.42 -0.82 14.79
CA PHE A 94 -1.66 0.22 14.10
C PHE A 94 -2.27 0.54 12.73
N PRO A 95 -2.21 1.80 12.27
CA PRO A 95 -2.60 2.16 10.92
C PRO A 95 -1.74 1.40 9.89
N GLU A 96 -2.38 0.72 8.94
CA GLU A 96 -1.73 -0.08 7.88
C GLU A 96 -0.61 0.70 7.17
N GLY A 97 -0.85 1.98 6.85
CA GLY A 97 0.17 2.86 6.27
C GLY A 97 1.46 2.92 7.09
N LYS A 98 1.38 3.04 8.42
CA LYS A 98 2.58 3.07 9.28
C LYS A 98 3.33 1.74 9.25
N ILE A 99 2.63 0.62 9.13
CA ILE A 99 3.25 -0.70 9.02
C ILE A 99 4.05 -0.78 7.72
N HIS A 100 3.43 -0.43 6.58
CA HIS A 100 4.12 -0.40 5.29
C HIS A 100 5.32 0.56 5.28
N LEU A 101 5.21 1.70 5.96
CA LEU A 101 6.33 2.64 6.12
C LEU A 101 7.51 2.00 6.86
N VAL A 102 7.26 1.37 8.01
CA VAL A 102 8.30 0.72 8.80
C VAL A 102 8.94 -0.42 8.03
N ILE A 103 8.16 -1.22 7.31
CA ILE A 103 8.67 -2.30 6.45
C ILE A 103 9.52 -1.73 5.31
N GLY A 104 9.08 -0.65 4.66
CA GLY A 104 9.84 0.00 3.59
C GLY A 104 11.19 0.54 4.08
N ILE A 105 11.19 1.28 5.20
CA ILE A 105 12.41 1.84 5.80
C ILE A 105 13.36 0.72 6.24
N SER A 106 12.85 -0.28 6.97
CA SER A 106 13.67 -1.40 7.44
C SER A 106 14.26 -2.20 6.29
N THR A 107 13.51 -2.41 5.20
CA THR A 107 14.00 -3.08 3.99
C THR A 107 15.17 -2.32 3.38
N ILE A 108 15.05 -1.00 3.22
CA ILE A 108 16.15 -0.17 2.68
C ILE A 108 17.36 -0.23 3.60
N VAL A 109 17.18 -0.09 4.92
CA VAL A 109 18.29 -0.17 5.89
C VAL A 109 18.98 -1.52 5.83
N LEU A 110 18.23 -2.62 5.82
CA LEU A 110 18.76 -3.99 5.71
C LEU A 110 19.50 -4.22 4.38
N ALA A 111 18.97 -3.69 3.27
CA ALA A 111 19.61 -3.76 1.96
C ALA A 111 20.94 -2.98 1.94
N LEU A 112 20.98 -1.79 2.53
CA LEU A 112 22.20 -0.98 2.65
C LEU A 112 23.23 -1.61 3.59
N LEU A 113 22.80 -2.19 4.72
CA LEU A 113 23.67 -2.95 5.61
C LEU A 113 24.27 -4.17 4.91
N THR A 114 23.45 -4.89 4.14
CA THR A 114 23.90 -6.00 3.30
C THR A 114 24.96 -5.55 2.31
N LEU A 115 24.74 -4.41 1.64
CA LEU A 115 25.71 -3.81 0.72
C LEU A 115 27.00 -3.38 1.42
N SER A 116 26.90 -2.84 2.64
CA SER A 116 28.06 -2.41 3.43
C SER A 116 28.93 -3.58 3.89
N VAL A 117 28.29 -4.62 4.45
CA VAL A 117 28.97 -5.88 4.81
C VAL A 117 29.64 -6.48 3.58
N TYR A 118 28.95 -6.45 2.44
CA TYR A 118 29.49 -6.95 1.19
C TYR A 118 30.71 -6.20 0.69
N ASN A 119 30.64 -4.87 0.65
CA ASN A 119 31.75 -4.03 0.22
C ASN A 119 32.97 -4.22 1.14
N SER A 120 32.74 -4.43 2.43
CA SER A 120 33.81 -4.78 3.38
C SER A 120 34.46 -6.12 3.08
N LEU A 121 33.70 -7.12 2.60
CA LEU A 121 34.23 -8.44 2.23
C LEU A 121 34.91 -8.43 0.85
N TYR A 122 34.44 -7.59 -0.08
CA TYR A 122 35.05 -7.41 -1.41
C TYR A 122 36.52 -6.99 -1.32
N LEU A 123 36.87 -6.19 -0.30
CA LEU A 123 38.27 -5.83 -0.02
C LEU A 123 39.18 -7.06 0.23
N PHE A 124 38.60 -8.19 0.64
CA PHE A 124 39.31 -9.44 0.92
C PHE A 124 39.13 -10.50 -0.18
N THR A 125 38.06 -10.43 -0.97
CA THR A 125 37.76 -11.38 -2.04
C THR A 125 37.34 -10.65 -3.31
N SER A 126 38.25 -10.60 -4.31
CA SER A 126 38.12 -9.88 -5.59
C SER A 126 36.95 -10.33 -6.51
N GLN A 127 36.04 -11.18 -6.05
CA GLN A 127 35.00 -11.81 -6.88
C GLN A 127 33.57 -11.57 -6.39
N ALA A 128 33.38 -10.59 -5.52
CA ALA A 128 32.07 -10.27 -4.99
C ALA A 128 31.34 -9.23 -5.88
N GLU A 129 30.41 -9.67 -6.74
CA GLU A 129 29.45 -8.80 -7.44
C GLU A 129 28.08 -8.60 -6.73
N VAL A 130 27.70 -7.33 -6.55
CA VAL A 130 26.34 -6.93 -6.12
C VAL A 130 25.34 -7.29 -7.21
N LYS A 131 24.35 -8.14 -6.88
CA LYS A 131 23.32 -8.56 -7.83
C LYS A 131 22.09 -7.66 -7.77
N SER A 132 21.29 -7.74 -8.83
CA SER A 132 20.08 -6.92 -9.03
C SER A 132 19.03 -7.07 -7.93
N GLY A 133 19.07 -8.15 -7.13
CA GLY A 133 18.14 -8.39 -6.03
C GLY A 133 18.14 -7.28 -4.98
N VAL A 134 19.33 -6.76 -4.61
CA VAL A 134 19.44 -5.67 -3.62
C VAL A 134 18.84 -4.38 -4.16
N LEU A 135 19.09 -4.04 -5.42
CA LEU A 135 18.55 -2.84 -6.06
C LEU A 135 17.03 -2.91 -6.21
N LEU A 136 16.49 -4.09 -6.55
CA LEU A 136 15.06 -4.32 -6.57
C LEU A 136 14.46 -4.18 -5.16
N ALA A 137 15.05 -4.79 -4.13
CA ALA A 137 14.57 -4.66 -2.76
C ALA A 137 14.52 -3.18 -2.29
N ILE A 138 15.55 -2.39 -2.63
CA ILE A 138 15.57 -0.94 -2.35
C ILE A 138 14.43 -0.23 -3.11
N SER A 139 14.27 -0.53 -4.40
CA SER A 139 13.20 0.05 -5.22
C SER A 139 11.81 -0.28 -4.66
N GLY A 140 11.62 -1.53 -4.23
CA GLY A 140 10.38 -1.97 -3.59
C GLY A 140 10.13 -1.28 -2.24
N GLY A 141 11.18 -1.08 -1.44
CA GLY A 141 11.13 -0.30 -0.20
C GLY A 141 10.72 1.16 -0.45
N ILE A 142 11.25 1.80 -1.50
CA ILE A 142 10.86 3.16 -1.90
C ILE A 142 9.37 3.21 -2.29
N LEU A 143 8.91 2.24 -3.08
CA LEU A 143 7.50 2.15 -3.47
C LEU A 143 6.58 1.95 -2.25
N LEU A 144 6.97 1.15 -1.25
CA LEU A 144 6.22 1.01 0.00
C LEU A 144 6.12 2.34 0.77
N ILE A 145 7.23 3.08 0.87
CA ILE A 145 7.25 4.38 1.55
C ILE A 145 6.33 5.38 0.83
N LEU A 146 6.42 5.47 -0.49
CA LEU A 146 5.54 6.33 -1.30
C LEU A 146 4.08 5.92 -1.16
N GLY A 147 3.78 4.62 -1.20
CA GLY A 147 2.43 4.09 -1.01
C GLY A 147 1.85 4.45 0.36
N SER A 148 2.64 4.33 1.42
CA SER A 148 2.25 4.77 2.78
C SER A 148 2.02 6.28 2.86
N TYR A 149 2.88 7.07 2.22
CA TYR A 149 2.74 8.52 2.19
C TYR A 149 1.44 8.95 1.52
N PHE A 150 1.12 8.37 0.36
CA PHE A 150 -0.16 8.61 -0.32
C PHE A 150 -1.36 8.12 0.50
N SER A 151 -1.25 6.97 1.18
CA SER A 151 -2.30 6.47 2.08
C SER A 151 -2.63 7.51 3.15
N THR A 152 -1.59 8.13 3.71
CA THR A 152 -1.74 9.15 4.76
C THR A 152 -2.44 10.40 4.23
N ILE A 153 -2.13 10.83 3.01
CA ILE A 153 -2.80 11.97 2.36
C ILE A 153 -4.27 11.65 2.07
N GLU A 154 -4.55 10.48 1.50
CA GLU A 154 -5.91 10.01 1.18
C GLU A 154 -6.78 9.94 2.46
N ASN A 155 -6.24 9.38 3.54
CA ASN A 155 -6.93 9.30 4.83
C ASN A 155 -7.22 10.68 5.43
N LYS A 156 -6.27 11.62 5.35
CA LYS A 156 -6.49 13.01 5.79
C LYS A 156 -7.60 13.66 4.99
N ARG A 157 -7.59 13.56 3.66
CA ARG A 157 -8.64 14.12 2.80
C ARG A 157 -10.01 13.55 3.11
N ALA A 158 -10.10 12.23 3.30
CA ALA A 158 -11.35 11.57 3.68
C ALA A 158 -11.88 12.05 5.04
N SER A 159 -11.00 12.26 6.02
CA SER A 159 -11.40 12.77 7.33
C SER A 159 -11.95 14.20 7.28
N VAL A 160 -11.33 15.09 6.49
CA VAL A 160 -11.77 16.47 6.30
C VAL A 160 -13.11 16.53 5.56
N GLN A 161 -13.25 15.75 4.49
CA GLN A 161 -14.50 15.68 3.74
C GLN A 161 -15.65 15.17 4.62
N LYS A 162 -15.38 14.17 5.48
CA LYS A 162 -16.36 13.68 6.44
C LYS A 162 -16.76 14.76 7.45
N SER A 163 -15.82 15.56 7.97
CA SER A 163 -16.16 16.68 8.86
C SER A 163 -16.97 17.79 8.17
N MET A 164 -16.70 18.08 6.90
CA MET A 164 -17.49 19.06 6.13
C MET A 164 -18.92 18.58 5.88
N LEU A 165 -19.11 17.29 5.60
CA LEU A 165 -20.44 16.71 5.42
C LEU A 165 -21.25 16.75 6.72
N VAL A 166 -20.63 16.41 7.86
CA VAL A 166 -21.30 16.50 9.17
C VAL A 166 -21.71 17.95 9.46
N TYR A 167 -20.83 18.92 9.19
CA TYR A 167 -21.14 20.34 9.37
C TYR A 167 -22.29 20.80 8.47
N SER A 168 -22.30 20.41 7.20
CA SER A 168 -23.39 20.71 6.27
C SER A 168 -24.72 20.09 6.70
N GLU A 169 -24.70 18.90 7.31
CA GLU A 169 -25.92 18.24 7.80
C GLU A 169 -26.48 18.95 9.04
N ASP A 170 -25.62 19.42 9.93
CA ASP A 170 -26.00 20.18 11.13
C ASP A 170 -26.59 21.56 10.78
N ASP A 171 -25.99 22.28 9.83
CA ASP A 171 -26.53 23.56 9.33
C ASP A 171 -27.92 23.35 8.72
N HIS A 172 -28.10 22.30 7.92
CA HIS A 172 -29.39 22.02 7.28
C HIS A 172 -30.48 21.70 8.32
N ARG A 173 -30.14 20.97 9.39
CA ARG A 173 -31.03 20.72 10.52
C ARG A 173 -31.37 21.99 11.29
N LEU A 174 -30.40 22.90 11.45
CA LEU A 174 -30.62 24.19 12.12
C LEU A 174 -31.62 25.05 11.35
N PHE A 175 -31.48 25.14 10.01
CA PHE A 175 -32.43 25.85 9.15
C PHE A 175 -33.84 25.28 9.23
N GLN A 176 -34.01 23.96 9.15
CA GLN A 176 -35.33 23.32 9.31
C GLN A 176 -35.97 23.60 10.69
N CYS A 177 -35.13 23.72 11.73
CA CYS A 177 -35.62 24.02 13.07
C CYS A 177 -36.04 25.50 13.25
N LEU A 178 -35.39 26.41 12.52
CA LEU A 178 -35.77 27.84 12.48
C LEU A 178 -37.08 28.04 11.72
N GLU A 179 -37.23 27.40 10.56
CA GLU A 179 -38.44 27.47 9.74
C GLU A 179 -39.67 26.98 10.52
N LYS A 180 -39.57 25.84 11.21
CA LYS A 180 -40.64 25.36 12.12
C LYS A 180 -40.98 26.36 13.24
N LYS A 181 -39.98 27.05 13.80
CA LYS A 181 -40.21 28.06 14.85
C LYS A 181 -40.89 29.32 14.31
N GLU A 182 -40.69 29.68 13.05
CA GLU A 182 -41.39 30.80 12.42
C GLU A 182 -42.85 30.44 12.12
N GLU A 183 -43.12 29.21 11.65
CA GLU A 183 -44.49 28.71 11.45
C GLU A 183 -45.27 28.65 12.77
N GLU A 184 -44.66 28.16 13.87
CA GLU A 184 -45.31 28.11 15.18
C GLU A 184 -45.58 29.48 15.79
N LYS A 185 -44.83 30.52 15.40
CA LYS A 185 -45.06 31.90 15.88
C LYS A 185 -46.22 32.60 15.19
N GLY A 186 -46.87 31.97 14.20
CA GLY A 186 -48.08 32.50 13.57
C GLY A 186 -47.90 33.88 12.95
N VAL A 187 -46.68 34.22 12.52
CA VAL A 187 -46.41 35.48 11.84
C VAL A 187 -46.92 35.33 10.40
N PRO A 188 -47.96 36.09 9.98
CA PRO A 188 -48.47 35.98 8.63
C PRO A 188 -47.38 36.41 7.63
N PRO A 189 -47.25 35.72 6.48
CA PRO A 189 -46.23 36.04 5.49
C PRO A 189 -46.38 37.50 5.05
N SER A 190 -45.32 38.28 5.23
CA SER A 190 -45.23 39.65 4.73
C SER A 190 -45.42 39.64 3.22
N LYS A 191 -46.55 40.19 2.74
CA LYS A 191 -46.91 40.28 1.32
C LYS A 191 -46.16 41.40 0.57
N GLU A 192 -45.06 41.91 1.10
CA GLU A 192 -44.26 42.95 0.45
C GLU A 192 -43.04 42.34 -0.22
N GLN A 193 -43.20 41.82 -1.44
CA GLN A 193 -42.18 41.88 -2.50
C GLN A 193 -42.73 41.23 -3.80
N THR A 194 -43.69 41.91 -4.44
CA THR A 194 -44.01 41.64 -5.85
C THR A 194 -44.48 42.93 -6.50
N LYS A 195 -43.58 43.88 -6.69
CA LYS A 195 -43.72 45.02 -7.62
C LYS A 195 -42.38 45.75 -7.68
N LEU A 196 -41.55 45.36 -8.65
CA LEU A 196 -40.55 46.19 -9.32
C LEU A 196 -40.08 45.38 -10.55
N PHE A 197 -40.99 45.32 -11.52
CA PHE A 197 -40.65 45.38 -12.94
C PHE A 197 -40.75 46.84 -13.35
#